data_AF-A0A937RN17-F1
#
_entry.id   AF-A0A937RN17-F1
#
_cell.length_a   1.000
_cell.length_b   1.000
_cell.length_c   1.000
_cell.angle_alpha   90.00
_cell.angle_beta   90.00
_cell.angle_gamma   90.00
#
_symmetry.space_group_name_H-M   'P 1'
#
loop_
_entity.id
_entity.type
_entity.pdbx_description
1 polymer ?
#
loop_
_entity_poly.entity_id
_entity_poly.type
_entity_poly.pdbx_seq_one_letter_code
_entity_poly.pdbx_strand_id
1 'polypeptide(L)'
;MQIVPLPESLTAQMRDDEFWSVVLNEPDSELLDVAFAPDLGFAVDVGDDYRIGTAIGPWSQDLEIYAPGAAEGHTIGYIDGSRPMPDTLRWEELELVCRASALRDPEIRHPGLVAALLVPYLLRDGRESLDAVSPVLDAAFRLARPRPGHGLRRETRSRLEWPRRPGITWVTRPDGHLAVKDERDPDWPPLYSYRKAEAKHFPFDVLSGLFDAARATVAAVAAAAPRTEPAVRSALDAAIRDQDASALADALRDAGYDDDAWHGNAVVLRALEAPTEPVETAWVLEVLSGAPQGSVIARWFGESPMHHLRMWELELRLVGARESRIRIRTGLNKFMYSGVLFVGPMHAGGEDEVRMPVVVGRDDLPAALAAIREVLAQHGQGVTASLWNGEEEISLSSER
;
A
#
# COMPACT_ATOMS: atom_id res chain seq x y z
N MET A 1 -3.03 -19.67 21.78
CA MET A 1 -4.09 -18.66 21.90
C MET A 1 -5.04 -18.86 20.73
N GLN A 2 -6.35 -18.74 20.92
CA GLN A 2 -7.33 -19.04 19.87
C GLN A 2 -7.14 -18.06 18.69
N ILE A 3 -7.19 -18.55 17.44
CA ILE A 3 -7.38 -17.67 16.28
C ILE A 3 -8.67 -16.90 16.57
N VAL A 4 -8.54 -15.61 16.84
CA VAL A 4 -9.71 -14.80 17.19
C VAL A 4 -10.22 -14.25 15.86
N PRO A 5 -11.47 -14.58 15.46
CA PRO A 5 -12.09 -13.87 14.35
C PRO A 5 -12.02 -12.37 14.62
N LEU A 6 -11.97 -11.57 13.57
CA LEU A 6 -11.92 -10.12 13.68
C LEU A 6 -12.94 -9.64 14.74
N PRO A 7 -12.53 -8.82 15.72
CA PRO A 7 -13.46 -8.39 16.77
C PRO A 7 -14.72 -7.78 16.16
N GLU A 8 -15.89 -8.17 16.65
CA GLU A 8 -17.17 -7.65 16.14
C GLU A 8 -17.22 -6.11 16.20
N SER A 9 -16.56 -5.52 17.21
CA SER A 9 -16.39 -4.08 17.36
C SER A 9 -15.62 -3.44 16.19
N LEU A 10 -14.54 -4.08 15.72
CA LEU A 10 -13.79 -3.63 14.56
C LEU A 10 -14.63 -3.75 13.29
N THR A 11 -15.27 -4.91 13.09
CA THR A 11 -16.14 -5.16 11.93
C THR A 11 -17.30 -4.16 11.88
N ALA A 12 -17.86 -3.78 13.04
CA ALA A 12 -18.90 -2.77 13.13
C ALA A 12 -18.39 -1.37 12.75
N GLN A 13 -17.21 -0.97 13.24
CA GLN A 13 -16.63 0.35 12.93
C GLN A 13 -16.19 0.49 11.49
N MET A 14 -15.69 -0.57 10.86
CA MET A 14 -15.34 -0.56 9.43
C MET A 14 -16.53 -0.27 8.51
N ARG A 15 -17.77 -0.39 9.01
CA ARG A 15 -18.98 0.03 8.29
C ARG A 15 -19.26 1.52 8.41
N ASP A 16 -18.37 2.28 9.04
CA ASP A 16 -18.39 3.72 9.04
C ASP A 16 -17.40 4.26 7.99
N ASP A 17 -17.83 5.22 7.18
CA ASP A 17 -16.92 5.89 6.25
C ASP A 17 -15.89 6.72 7.03
N GLU A 18 -16.26 7.27 8.19
CA GLU A 18 -15.37 8.07 9.03
C GLU A 18 -14.22 7.24 9.61
N PHE A 19 -14.46 5.97 9.94
CA PHE A 19 -13.42 5.04 10.38
C PHE A 19 -12.29 4.95 9.35
N TRP A 20 -12.65 4.83 8.07
CA TRP A 20 -11.65 4.75 7.00
C TRP A 20 -10.91 6.05 6.80
N SER A 21 -11.56 7.20 6.97
CA SER A 21 -10.88 8.49 6.94
C SER A 21 -9.81 8.61 8.04
N VAL A 22 -10.04 8.03 9.22
CA VAL A 22 -9.03 7.98 10.30
C VAL A 22 -7.91 7.00 9.99
N VAL A 23 -8.23 5.75 9.65
CA VAL A 23 -7.22 4.71 9.31
C VAL A 23 -6.35 5.13 8.13
N LEU A 24 -6.93 5.86 7.18
CA LEU A 24 -6.22 6.37 6.02
C LEU A 24 -5.62 7.77 6.23
N ASN A 25 -5.72 8.34 7.44
CA ASN A 25 -5.21 9.67 7.78
C ASN A 25 -5.60 10.73 6.73
N GLU A 26 -6.90 10.75 6.38
CA GLU A 26 -7.45 11.65 5.38
C GLU A 26 -7.48 13.10 5.91
N PRO A 27 -7.11 14.09 5.08
CA PRO A 27 -6.88 15.47 5.52
C PRO A 27 -8.15 16.22 5.93
N ASP A 28 -9.30 15.83 5.39
CA ASP A 28 -10.61 16.42 5.73
C ASP A 28 -11.24 15.75 6.96
N SER A 29 -10.50 14.88 7.66
CA SER A 29 -10.90 14.40 8.98
C SER A 29 -10.82 15.58 9.96
N GLU A 30 -11.94 16.32 10.12
CA GLU A 30 -12.16 17.30 11.20
C GLU A 30 -11.99 16.68 12.60
N LEU A 31 -11.75 15.37 12.66
CA LEU A 31 -11.74 14.50 13.83
C LEU A 31 -10.33 14.17 14.31
N LEU A 32 -9.26 14.72 13.74
CA LEU A 32 -7.93 14.64 14.36
C LEU A 32 -7.87 15.30 15.75
N ASP A 33 -8.86 16.14 16.10
CA ASP A 33 -9.05 16.71 17.44
C ASP A 33 -10.13 15.96 18.29
N VAL A 34 -10.81 14.96 17.72
CA VAL A 34 -11.87 14.21 18.40
C VAL A 34 -11.41 12.76 18.54
N ALA A 35 -11.04 12.37 19.76
CA ALA A 35 -10.63 11.01 20.09
C ALA A 35 -11.59 9.98 19.47
N PHE A 36 -11.17 9.32 18.40
CA PHE A 36 -11.93 8.21 17.83
C PHE A 36 -11.71 6.98 18.69
N ALA A 37 -12.83 6.34 19.04
CA ALA A 37 -13.01 4.91 19.34
C ALA A 37 -12.12 4.23 20.42
N PRO A 38 -12.61 3.16 21.06
CA PRO A 38 -11.84 2.36 22.02
C PRO A 38 -10.58 1.76 21.37
N ASP A 39 -9.59 1.37 22.18
CA ASP A 39 -8.44 0.57 21.74
C ASP A 39 -8.92 -0.65 20.95
N LEU A 40 -8.84 -0.55 19.62
CA LEU A 40 -9.17 -1.62 18.70
C LEU A 40 -7.87 -2.29 18.28
N GLY A 41 -7.93 -3.58 18.01
CA GLY A 41 -6.78 -4.26 17.48
C GLY A 41 -7.18 -5.55 16.81
N PHE A 42 -6.37 -5.99 15.86
CA PHE A 42 -6.47 -7.31 15.28
C PHE A 42 -5.08 -7.85 15.02
N ALA A 43 -4.94 -9.18 15.02
CA ALA A 43 -3.74 -9.86 14.59
C ALA A 43 -4.14 -11.16 13.89
N VAL A 44 -3.56 -11.42 12.72
CA VAL A 44 -3.84 -12.60 11.89
C VAL A 44 -2.66 -13.56 11.89
N ASP A 45 -2.94 -14.87 11.94
CA ASP A 45 -1.95 -15.95 11.81
C ASP A 45 -1.49 -16.07 10.35
N VAL A 46 -0.18 -16.13 10.12
CA VAL A 46 0.40 -16.36 8.78
C VAL A 46 1.12 -17.71 8.65
N GLY A 47 1.17 -18.51 9.71
CA GLY A 47 1.89 -19.78 9.79
C GLY A 47 2.81 -19.82 11.03
N ASP A 48 3.07 -21.03 11.52
CA ASP A 48 4.02 -21.31 12.61
C ASP A 48 3.86 -20.42 13.86
N ASP A 49 2.62 -20.01 14.16
CA ASP A 49 2.25 -19.12 15.29
C ASP A 49 2.83 -17.69 15.18
N TYR A 50 3.37 -17.30 14.03
CA TYR A 50 3.66 -15.90 13.71
C TYR A 50 2.37 -15.16 13.38
N ARG A 51 2.25 -13.93 13.89
CA ARG A 51 1.08 -13.08 13.62
C ARG A 51 1.51 -11.67 13.23
N ILE A 52 0.69 -11.02 12.41
CA ILE A 52 0.81 -9.59 12.07
C ILE A 52 -0.53 -8.92 12.25
N GLY A 53 -0.53 -7.67 12.68
CA GLY A 53 -1.75 -6.97 13.03
C GLY A 53 -1.58 -5.49 13.18
N THR A 54 -2.68 -4.81 13.50
CA THR A 54 -2.61 -3.40 13.88
C THR A 54 -3.35 -3.15 15.18
N ALA A 55 -2.76 -2.34 16.05
CA ALA A 55 -3.48 -1.68 17.13
C ALA A 55 -3.91 -0.29 16.65
N ILE A 56 -5.18 0.06 16.83
CA ILE A 56 -5.79 1.34 16.46
C ILE A 56 -6.27 1.97 17.76
N GLY A 57 -5.52 2.97 18.23
CA GLY A 57 -5.87 3.77 19.39
C GLY A 57 -6.37 5.17 19.00
N PRO A 58 -6.74 6.01 19.98
CA PRO A 58 -7.31 7.33 19.73
C PRO A 58 -6.38 8.32 19.02
N TRP A 59 -5.07 8.11 19.11
CA TRP A 59 -4.04 9.04 18.61
C TRP A 59 -2.97 8.38 17.75
N SER A 60 -2.98 7.05 17.67
CA SER A 60 -1.97 6.28 16.94
C SER A 60 -2.55 5.00 16.38
N GLN A 61 -2.01 4.59 15.24
CA GLN A 61 -2.15 3.25 14.70
C GLN A 61 -0.77 2.60 14.70
N ASP A 62 -0.62 1.43 15.29
CA ASP A 62 0.64 0.69 15.36
C ASP A 62 0.55 -0.58 14.51
N LEU A 63 1.53 -0.81 13.64
CA LEU A 63 1.74 -2.09 12.94
C LEU A 63 2.59 -2.98 13.83
N GLU A 64 2.07 -4.15 14.18
CA GLU A 64 2.71 -5.06 15.12
C GLU A 64 2.95 -6.44 14.51
N ILE A 65 4.08 -7.04 14.88
CA ILE A 65 4.38 -8.44 14.58
C ILE A 65 4.61 -9.22 15.86
N TYR A 66 4.19 -10.48 15.87
CA TYR A 66 4.23 -11.35 17.02
C TYR A 66 5.08 -12.57 16.70
N ALA A 67 6.08 -12.82 17.54
CA ALA A 67 6.83 -14.06 17.50
C ALA A 67 5.96 -15.23 18.03
N PRO A 68 6.32 -16.49 17.71
CA PRO A 68 5.63 -17.66 18.23
C PRO A 68 5.55 -17.64 19.76
N GLY A 69 4.36 -17.87 20.30
CA GLY A 69 4.06 -17.87 21.73
C GLY A 69 4.08 -16.49 22.41
N ALA A 70 4.42 -15.41 21.71
CA ALA A 70 4.47 -14.07 22.29
C ALA A 70 3.05 -13.54 22.54
N ALA A 71 2.81 -13.04 23.76
CA ALA A 71 1.56 -12.37 24.11
C ALA A 71 1.51 -10.93 23.59
N GLU A 72 2.66 -10.25 23.57
CA GLU A 72 2.82 -8.86 23.15
C GLU A 72 3.46 -8.78 21.77
N GLY A 73 3.04 -7.79 20.98
CA GLY A 73 3.58 -7.51 19.65
C GLY A 73 4.80 -6.60 19.70
N HIS A 74 5.63 -6.68 18.66
CA HIS A 74 6.67 -5.69 18.39
C HIS A 74 6.16 -4.69 17.35
N THR A 75 6.09 -3.42 17.71
CA THR A 75 5.78 -2.35 16.77
C THR A 75 6.90 -2.20 15.74
N ILE A 76 6.53 -2.29 14.46
CA ILE A 76 7.46 -2.13 13.32
C ILE A 76 7.16 -0.89 12.47
N GLY A 77 5.99 -0.30 12.63
CA GLY A 77 5.59 0.97 12.04
C GLY A 77 4.44 1.57 12.82
N TYR A 78 4.21 2.87 12.69
CA TYR A 78 3.04 3.52 13.29
C TYR A 78 2.62 4.75 12.50
N ILE A 79 1.38 5.18 12.71
CA ILE A 79 0.81 6.40 12.14
C ILE A 79 0.28 7.21 13.31
N ASP A 80 0.80 8.42 13.49
CA ASP A 80 0.30 9.39 14.44
C ASP A 80 0.20 10.78 13.78
N GLY A 81 -0.39 11.74 14.47
CA GLY A 81 -0.50 13.12 13.98
C GLY A 81 0.81 13.91 14.00
N SER A 82 1.93 13.36 14.49
CA SER A 82 3.13 14.14 14.83
C SER A 82 4.39 13.75 14.07
N ARG A 83 4.70 12.45 14.02
CA ARG A 83 5.91 11.85 13.45
C ARG A 83 5.60 10.43 12.99
N PRO A 84 4.73 10.24 11.98
CA PRO A 84 4.34 8.91 11.55
C PRO A 84 5.58 8.15 11.03
N MET A 85 5.63 6.84 11.23
CA MET A 85 6.62 5.91 10.70
C MET A 85 5.95 4.76 9.91
N PRO A 86 5.20 5.06 8.84
CA PRO A 86 4.43 4.05 8.12
C PRO A 86 5.30 3.15 7.23
N ASP A 87 6.42 3.65 6.72
CA ASP A 87 7.19 3.08 5.61
C ASP A 87 7.88 1.75 6.00
N THR A 88 7.14 0.64 6.03
CA THR A 88 7.61 -0.59 6.69
C THR A 88 7.64 -1.81 5.75
N LEU A 89 6.54 -2.06 5.06
CA LEU A 89 6.33 -3.26 4.25
C LEU A 89 6.47 -2.96 2.76
N ARG A 90 7.19 -3.80 2.02
CA ARG A 90 7.08 -3.79 0.56
C ARG A 90 5.72 -4.33 0.12
N TRP A 91 5.32 -4.01 -1.11
CA TRP A 91 4.11 -4.61 -1.68
C TRP A 91 4.16 -6.14 -1.65
N GLU A 92 5.31 -6.73 -2.01
CA GLU A 92 5.45 -8.18 -2.05
C GLU A 92 5.27 -8.82 -0.68
N GLU A 93 5.73 -8.14 0.37
CA GLU A 93 5.63 -8.59 1.76
C GLU A 93 4.22 -8.45 2.30
N LEU A 94 3.57 -7.31 2.05
CA LEU A 94 2.18 -7.06 2.46
C LEU A 94 1.23 -8.06 1.82
N GLU A 95 1.33 -8.25 0.51
CA GLU A 95 0.47 -9.17 -0.23
C GLU A 95 0.71 -10.63 0.18
N LEU A 96 1.96 -11.01 0.45
CA LEU A 96 2.31 -12.33 0.97
C LEU A 96 1.63 -12.62 2.31
N VAL A 97 1.69 -11.69 3.27
CA VAL A 97 1.07 -11.90 4.58
C VAL A 97 -0.45 -11.94 4.49
N CYS A 98 -1.05 -11.15 3.60
CA CYS A 98 -2.50 -11.19 3.37
C CYS A 98 -2.95 -12.54 2.81
N ARG A 99 -2.25 -13.05 1.77
CA ARG A 99 -2.52 -14.39 1.20
C ARG A 99 -2.34 -15.49 2.25
N ALA A 100 -1.23 -15.46 2.98
CA ALA A 100 -0.97 -16.44 4.03
C ALA A 100 -2.09 -16.42 5.08
N SER A 101 -2.50 -15.24 5.55
CA SER A 101 -3.57 -15.14 6.55
C SER A 101 -4.90 -15.70 6.07
N ALA A 102 -5.31 -15.42 4.83
CA ALA A 102 -6.54 -15.97 4.25
C ALA A 102 -6.49 -17.49 4.11
N LEU A 103 -5.31 -18.07 3.86
CA LEU A 103 -5.13 -19.52 3.78
C LEU A 103 -5.15 -20.21 5.16
N ARG A 104 -4.85 -19.47 6.24
CA ARG A 104 -4.87 -19.96 7.62
C ARG A 104 -6.26 -19.90 8.23
N ASP A 105 -7.02 -18.86 7.90
CA ASP A 105 -8.36 -18.63 8.43
C ASP A 105 -9.37 -18.47 7.28
N PRO A 106 -10.25 -19.46 7.06
CA PRO A 106 -11.30 -19.38 6.05
C PRO A 106 -12.26 -18.20 6.22
N GLU A 107 -12.41 -17.61 7.40
CA GLU A 107 -13.27 -16.43 7.56
C GLU A 107 -12.61 -15.16 7.01
N ILE A 108 -11.29 -15.19 6.78
CA ILE A 108 -10.54 -14.10 6.16
C ILE A 108 -10.51 -14.30 4.64
N ARG A 109 -10.96 -13.28 3.90
CA ARG A 109 -10.85 -13.23 2.44
C ARG A 109 -9.65 -12.40 2.00
N HIS A 110 -9.07 -12.79 0.87
CA HIS A 110 -8.06 -12.01 0.17
C HIS A 110 -8.45 -11.86 -1.31
N PRO A 111 -8.37 -10.65 -1.91
CA PRO A 111 -8.20 -9.36 -1.22
C PRO A 111 -9.34 -9.08 -0.23
N GLY A 112 -9.10 -8.25 0.76
CA GLY A 112 -10.07 -8.02 1.81
C GLY A 112 -9.54 -7.13 2.92
N LEU A 113 -10.08 -7.33 4.13
CA LEU A 113 -9.81 -6.42 5.24
C LEU A 113 -8.33 -6.27 5.58
N VAL A 114 -7.60 -7.38 5.65
CA VAL A 114 -6.19 -7.36 6.06
C VAL A 114 -5.39 -6.46 5.12
N ALA A 115 -5.59 -6.58 3.81
CA ALA A 115 -4.94 -5.70 2.83
C ALA A 115 -5.34 -4.23 3.02
N ALA A 116 -6.62 -3.94 3.28
CA ALA A 116 -7.10 -2.58 3.50
C ALA A 116 -6.54 -1.93 4.79
N LEU A 117 -6.34 -2.70 5.86
CA LEU A 117 -5.78 -2.20 7.13
C LEU A 117 -4.25 -2.12 7.12
N LEU A 118 -3.57 -2.91 6.28
CA LEU A 118 -2.12 -2.90 6.16
C LEU A 118 -1.60 -1.91 5.11
N VAL A 119 -2.42 -1.48 4.13
CA VAL A 119 -2.01 -0.49 3.12
C VAL A 119 -1.41 0.81 3.68
N PRO A 120 -1.80 1.34 4.86
CA PRO A 120 -1.17 2.52 5.42
C PRO A 120 0.33 2.34 5.71
N TYR A 121 0.82 1.09 5.82
CA TYR A 121 2.21 0.77 6.11
C TYR A 121 3.03 0.35 4.87
N LEU A 122 2.45 0.50 3.68
CA LEU A 122 3.09 0.20 2.42
C LEU A 122 4.20 1.22 2.13
N LEU A 123 5.44 0.74 2.05
CA LEU A 123 6.56 1.48 1.50
C LEU A 123 6.66 1.21 0.00
N ARG A 124 6.33 2.24 -0.79
CA ARG A 124 6.47 2.20 -2.25
C ARG A 124 7.91 2.50 -2.66
N ASP A 125 8.60 1.49 -3.15
CA ASP A 125 9.95 1.60 -3.68
C ASP A 125 9.96 1.68 -5.22
N GLY A 126 8.80 1.69 -5.87
CA GLY A 126 8.62 1.82 -7.31
C GLY A 126 9.02 0.57 -8.10
N ARG A 127 9.25 -0.56 -7.44
CA ARG A 127 9.42 -1.86 -8.10
C ARG A 127 8.10 -2.60 -8.22
N GLU A 128 7.09 -2.20 -7.44
CA GLU A 128 5.77 -2.79 -7.51
C GLU A 128 5.08 -2.51 -8.85
N SER A 129 4.34 -3.50 -9.36
CA SER A 129 3.49 -3.32 -10.53
C SER A 129 2.14 -2.75 -10.11
N LEU A 130 1.82 -1.53 -10.52
CA LEU A 130 0.52 -0.93 -10.23
C LEU A 130 -0.64 -1.66 -10.89
N ASP A 131 -0.38 -2.39 -11.98
CA ASP A 131 -1.35 -3.28 -12.64
C ASP A 131 -1.74 -4.47 -11.76
N ALA A 132 -0.82 -4.91 -10.89
CA ALA A 132 -1.09 -5.95 -9.90
C ALA A 132 -1.65 -5.38 -8.60
N VAL A 133 -1.13 -4.22 -8.15
CA VAL A 133 -1.47 -3.59 -6.87
C VAL A 133 -2.91 -3.05 -6.89
N SER A 134 -3.28 -2.34 -7.95
CA SER A 134 -4.54 -1.60 -7.97
C SER A 134 -5.78 -2.49 -7.93
N PRO A 135 -5.87 -3.61 -8.67
CA PRO A 135 -7.05 -4.48 -8.59
C PRO A 135 -7.21 -5.13 -7.22
N VAL A 136 -6.09 -5.49 -6.57
CA VAL A 136 -6.10 -6.05 -5.21
C VAL A 136 -6.66 -5.05 -4.21
N LEU A 137 -6.12 -3.82 -4.20
CA LEU A 137 -6.58 -2.80 -3.26
C LEU A 137 -8.00 -2.32 -3.57
N ASP A 138 -8.38 -2.20 -4.84
CA ASP A 138 -9.75 -1.87 -5.24
C ASP A 138 -10.77 -2.88 -4.70
N ALA A 139 -10.50 -4.18 -4.87
CA ALA A 139 -11.32 -5.24 -4.32
C ALA A 139 -11.32 -5.24 -2.78
N ALA A 140 -10.16 -5.06 -2.15
CA ALA A 140 -10.03 -4.99 -0.70
C ALA A 140 -10.94 -3.89 -0.11
N PHE A 141 -10.92 -2.68 -0.69
CA PHE A 141 -11.77 -1.58 -0.22
C PHE A 141 -13.24 -1.76 -0.57
N ARG A 142 -13.60 -2.37 -1.72
CA ARG A 142 -15.01 -2.71 -2.03
C ARG A 142 -15.61 -3.67 -1.00
N LEU A 143 -14.80 -4.59 -0.48
CA LEU A 143 -15.22 -5.57 0.52
C LEU A 143 -15.21 -5.01 1.95
N ALA A 144 -14.25 -4.13 2.26
CA ALA A 144 -14.07 -3.61 3.61
C ALA A 144 -14.99 -2.43 3.96
N ARG A 145 -15.42 -1.65 2.97
CA ARG A 145 -16.25 -0.45 3.16
C ARG A 145 -17.75 -0.75 3.19
N PRO A 146 -18.55 0.07 3.90
CA PRO A 146 -19.99 -0.16 4.12
C PRO A 146 -20.86 -0.12 2.87
N ARG A 147 -20.43 0.59 1.82
CA ARG A 147 -21.20 0.76 0.59
C ARG A 147 -20.55 -0.03 -0.54
N PRO A 148 -21.13 -1.18 -0.92
CA PRO A 148 -20.65 -1.97 -2.06
C PRO A 148 -20.52 -1.08 -3.30
N GLY A 149 -19.37 -1.11 -3.96
CA GLY A 149 -19.10 -0.35 -5.19
C GLY A 149 -18.17 0.86 -5.05
N HIS A 150 -17.80 1.27 -3.83
CA HIS A 150 -16.74 2.27 -3.62
C HIS A 150 -15.40 1.59 -3.36
N GLY A 151 -14.71 1.16 -4.43
CA GLY A 151 -13.36 0.60 -4.34
C GLY A 151 -12.30 1.63 -4.00
N LEU A 152 -11.24 1.72 -4.81
CA LEU A 152 -10.22 2.75 -4.67
C LEU A 152 -10.82 4.14 -4.94
N ARG A 153 -11.27 4.80 -3.85
CA ARG A 153 -11.60 6.23 -3.84
C ARG A 153 -10.32 7.06 -4.01
N ARG A 154 -10.48 8.35 -4.37
CA ARG A 154 -9.36 9.26 -4.67
C ARG A 154 -8.35 9.34 -3.53
N GLU A 155 -8.81 9.28 -2.29
CA GLU A 155 -8.00 9.45 -1.08
C GLU A 155 -7.10 8.25 -0.81
N THR A 156 -7.53 7.06 -1.21
CA THR A 156 -6.71 5.84 -1.14
C THR A 156 -5.83 5.72 -2.38
N ARG A 157 -6.37 6.12 -3.54
CA ARG A 157 -5.64 6.16 -4.80
C ARG A 157 -4.47 7.13 -4.72
N SER A 158 -4.63 8.28 -4.06
CA SER A 158 -3.57 9.27 -3.91
C SER A 158 -2.31 8.69 -3.27
N ARG A 159 -2.43 7.68 -2.38
CA ARG A 159 -1.27 6.95 -1.83
C ARG A 159 -0.52 6.11 -2.87
N LEU A 160 -1.24 5.56 -3.85
CA LEU A 160 -0.68 4.82 -5.00
C LEU A 160 -0.32 5.75 -6.16
N GLU A 161 -0.84 6.97 -6.17
CA GLU A 161 -0.41 8.05 -7.06
C GLU A 161 0.79 8.80 -6.48
N TRP A 162 1.03 8.65 -5.18
CA TRP A 162 2.09 9.36 -4.48
C TRP A 162 3.44 9.01 -5.08
N PRO A 163 4.34 9.99 -5.24
CA PRO A 163 5.61 9.70 -5.82
C PRO A 163 6.38 8.62 -5.08
N ARG A 164 6.97 7.72 -5.87
CA ARG A 164 8.11 6.95 -5.42
C ARG A 164 9.11 7.96 -4.86
N ARG A 165 9.45 7.79 -3.59
CA ARG A 165 10.55 8.55 -3.01
C ARG A 165 11.85 8.18 -3.74
N PRO A 166 12.57 9.14 -4.35
CA PRO A 166 13.87 8.87 -4.93
C PRO A 166 14.87 8.45 -3.84
N GLY A 167 15.90 7.70 -4.21
CA GLY A 167 16.96 7.30 -3.27
C GLY A 167 16.60 6.20 -2.26
N ILE A 168 15.42 5.57 -2.36
CA ILE A 168 15.14 4.33 -1.62
C ILE A 168 15.90 3.17 -2.27
N THR A 169 16.80 2.56 -1.51
CA THR A 169 17.45 1.29 -1.89
C THR A 169 17.27 0.25 -0.79
N TRP A 170 16.95 -0.98 -1.19
CA TRP A 170 16.93 -2.13 -0.28
C TRP A 170 18.31 -2.75 -0.22
N VAL A 171 18.80 -2.97 1.00
CA VAL A 171 20.08 -3.61 1.26
C VAL A 171 19.89 -4.83 2.14
N THR A 172 20.70 -5.85 1.88
CA THR A 172 20.83 -6.99 2.77
C THR A 172 21.85 -6.65 3.84
N ARG A 173 21.44 -6.72 5.10
CA ARG A 173 22.29 -6.53 6.27
C ARG A 173 23.24 -7.73 6.45
N PRO A 174 24.31 -7.59 7.28
CA PRO A 174 25.22 -8.71 7.57
C PRO A 174 24.54 -9.93 8.20
N ASP A 175 23.40 -9.74 8.86
CA ASP A 175 22.57 -10.79 9.45
C ASP A 175 21.60 -11.44 8.43
N GLY A 176 21.67 -11.03 7.15
CA GLY A 176 20.83 -11.57 6.08
C GLY A 176 19.49 -10.86 5.89
N HIS A 177 19.14 -9.93 6.79
CA HIS A 177 17.84 -9.28 6.78
C HIS A 177 17.78 -8.10 5.82
N LEU A 178 16.63 -7.93 5.17
CA LEU A 178 16.42 -6.80 4.26
C LEU A 178 16.07 -5.54 5.05
N ALA A 179 16.82 -4.48 4.81
CA ALA A 179 16.62 -3.15 5.38
C ALA A 179 16.59 -2.08 4.30
N VAL A 180 15.96 -0.97 4.60
CA VAL A 180 15.91 0.18 3.70
C VAL A 180 17.06 1.15 4.00
N LYS A 181 17.69 1.64 2.94
CA LYS A 181 18.56 2.81 2.98
C LYS A 181 17.87 3.96 2.27
N ASP A 182 18.03 5.12 2.90
CA ASP A 182 17.68 6.41 2.34
C ASP A 182 18.98 7.05 1.86
N GLU A 183 19.28 6.91 0.57
CA GLU A 183 20.42 7.57 -0.09
C GLU A 183 20.06 9.04 -0.28
N ARG A 184 19.98 9.73 0.86
CA ARG A 184 19.59 11.13 1.09
C ARG A 184 19.60 12.00 -0.16
N ASP A 185 18.40 12.30 -0.64
CA ASP A 185 18.11 13.57 -1.26
C ASP A 185 17.70 14.55 -0.12
N PRO A 186 18.51 15.57 0.21
CA PRO A 186 18.17 16.54 1.24
C PRO A 186 16.90 17.33 0.95
N ASP A 187 16.42 17.29 -0.30
CA ASP A 187 15.27 18.05 -0.77
C ASP A 187 13.94 17.27 -0.59
N TRP A 188 13.99 16.02 -0.14
CA TRP A 188 12.79 15.23 0.17
C TRP A 188 12.55 15.09 1.68
N PRO A 189 11.27 14.99 2.14
CA PRO A 189 10.96 14.66 3.54
C PRO A 189 11.72 13.40 3.99
N PRO A 190 12.11 13.24 5.27
CA PRO A 190 12.89 12.08 5.71
C PRO A 190 12.12 10.77 5.53
N LEU A 191 12.83 9.64 5.35
CA LEU A 191 12.19 8.33 5.26
C LEU A 191 11.63 7.97 6.62
N TYR A 192 10.33 7.74 6.65
CA TYR A 192 9.56 7.49 7.86
C TYR A 192 9.50 5.98 8.14
N SER A 193 10.68 5.37 8.27
CA SER A 193 10.84 3.94 8.46
C SER A 193 11.72 3.63 9.67
N TYR A 194 11.32 2.65 10.47
CA TYR A 194 12.21 2.03 11.46
C TYR A 194 13.09 0.91 10.90
N ARG A 195 12.80 0.43 9.68
CA ARG A 195 13.51 -0.69 9.05
C ARG A 195 14.85 -0.28 8.42
N LYS A 196 15.55 0.68 9.02
CA LYS A 196 16.84 1.19 8.53
C LYS A 196 17.97 0.21 8.84
N ALA A 197 18.99 0.20 7.98
CA ALA A 197 20.12 -0.72 8.13
C ALA A 197 20.88 -0.56 9.45
N GLU A 198 20.87 0.64 10.03
CA GLU A 198 21.48 1.00 11.30
C GLU A 198 20.55 0.83 12.52
N ALA A 199 19.27 0.48 12.31
CA ALA A 199 18.32 0.33 13.39
C ALA A 199 18.72 -0.86 14.29
N LYS A 200 18.88 -0.58 15.59
CA LYS A 200 19.27 -1.57 16.61
C LYS A 200 18.08 -2.24 17.30
N HIS A 201 16.94 -1.57 17.34
CA HIS A 201 15.74 -2.02 18.06
C HIS A 201 14.66 -2.56 17.14
N PHE A 202 14.86 -2.49 15.82
CA PHE A 202 13.91 -3.06 14.88
C PHE A 202 14.01 -4.60 14.90
N PRO A 203 12.89 -5.32 15.06
CA PRO A 203 12.87 -6.78 15.27
C PRO A 203 13.06 -7.56 13.96
N PHE A 204 14.23 -7.42 13.32
CA PHE A 204 14.51 -8.04 12.02
C PHE A 204 14.32 -9.56 12.01
N ASP A 205 14.78 -10.26 13.06
CA ASP A 205 14.65 -11.71 13.16
C ASP A 205 13.18 -12.16 13.19
N VAL A 206 12.33 -11.44 13.95
CA VAL A 206 10.90 -11.74 14.05
C VAL A 206 10.21 -11.46 12.71
N LEU A 207 10.56 -10.35 12.05
CA LEU A 207 10.00 -10.01 10.74
C LEU A 207 10.39 -11.03 9.66
N SER A 208 11.65 -11.47 9.65
CA SER A 208 12.09 -12.51 8.71
C SER A 208 11.39 -13.83 8.97
N GLY A 209 11.32 -14.26 10.24
CA GLY A 209 10.60 -15.49 10.62
C GLY A 209 9.13 -15.45 10.22
N LEU A 210 8.48 -14.29 10.37
CA LEU A 210 7.11 -14.07 9.91
C LEU A 210 6.96 -14.26 8.40
N PHE A 211 7.88 -13.73 7.60
CA PHE A 211 7.84 -13.90 6.15
C PHE A 211 8.21 -15.32 5.70
N ASP A 212 9.10 -16.00 6.42
CA ASP A 212 9.41 -17.41 6.16
C ASP A 212 8.18 -18.29 6.43
N ALA A 213 7.50 -18.07 7.55
CA ALA A 213 6.26 -18.76 7.88
C ALA A 213 5.15 -18.49 6.84
N ALA A 214 4.96 -17.22 6.43
CA ALA A 214 3.99 -16.85 5.40
C ALA A 214 4.30 -17.53 4.05
N ARG A 215 5.58 -17.59 3.64
CA ARG A 215 6.00 -18.33 2.44
C ARG A 215 5.72 -19.82 2.57
N ALA A 216 6.02 -20.42 3.72
CA ALA A 216 5.77 -21.84 3.98
C ALA A 216 4.27 -22.17 3.89
N THR A 217 3.40 -21.33 4.45
CA THR A 217 1.94 -21.46 4.35
C THR A 217 1.48 -21.46 2.89
N VAL A 218 1.91 -20.47 2.09
CA VAL A 218 1.54 -20.40 0.66
C VAL A 218 2.10 -21.59 -0.12
N ALA A 219 3.35 -21.99 0.16
CA ALA A 219 3.99 -23.12 -0.48
C ALA A 219 3.30 -24.46 -0.14
N ALA A 220 2.75 -24.62 1.06
CA ALA A 220 2.01 -25.81 1.45
C ALA A 220 0.76 -26.03 0.58
N VAL A 221 0.00 -24.96 0.27
CA VAL A 221 -1.12 -25.03 -0.70
C VAL A 221 -0.61 -25.52 -2.05
N ALA A 222 0.49 -24.89 -2.50
CA ALA A 222 1.04 -25.16 -3.80
C ALA A 222 1.49 -26.61 -3.95
N ALA A 223 2.07 -27.20 -2.89
CA ALA A 223 2.53 -28.57 -2.85
C ALA A 223 1.40 -29.60 -2.69
N ALA A 224 0.32 -29.24 -1.99
CA ALA A 224 -0.85 -30.10 -1.84
C ALA A 224 -1.66 -30.23 -3.14
N ALA A 225 -1.60 -29.23 -4.03
CA ALA A 225 -2.32 -29.25 -5.29
C ALA A 225 -1.85 -30.43 -6.18
N PRO A 226 -2.76 -31.30 -6.67
CA PRO A 226 -2.44 -32.48 -7.49
C PRO A 226 -2.05 -32.10 -8.94
N ARG A 227 -1.03 -31.25 -9.11
CA ARG A 227 -0.60 -30.69 -10.42
C ARG A 227 -0.05 -31.75 -11.39
N THR A 228 0.33 -32.92 -10.89
CA THR A 228 0.74 -34.05 -11.73
C THR A 228 -0.45 -34.65 -12.48
N GLU A 229 -1.67 -34.49 -11.96
CA GLU A 229 -2.89 -34.93 -12.64
C GLU A 229 -3.11 -34.13 -13.93
N PRO A 230 -3.19 -34.79 -15.10
CA PRO A 230 -3.33 -34.09 -16.38
C PRO A 230 -4.57 -33.20 -16.46
N ALA A 231 -5.69 -33.61 -15.84
CA ALA A 231 -6.93 -32.84 -15.82
C ALA A 231 -6.75 -31.51 -15.05
N VAL A 232 -6.16 -31.56 -13.85
CA VAL A 232 -5.90 -30.40 -13.01
C VAL A 232 -4.97 -29.41 -13.72
N ARG A 233 -3.87 -29.91 -14.31
CA ARG A 233 -2.93 -29.07 -15.05
C ARG A 233 -3.57 -28.41 -16.27
N SER A 234 -4.32 -29.16 -17.07
CA SER A 234 -5.00 -28.62 -18.25
C SER A 234 -6.07 -27.59 -17.87
N ALA A 235 -6.81 -27.83 -16.79
CA ALA A 235 -7.83 -26.92 -16.30
C ALA A 235 -7.20 -25.65 -15.70
N LEU A 236 -6.06 -25.76 -15.02
CA LEU A 236 -5.31 -24.62 -14.47
C LEU A 236 -4.78 -23.70 -15.59
N ASP A 237 -4.18 -24.28 -16.62
CA ASP A 237 -3.70 -23.52 -17.78
C ASP A 237 -4.85 -22.82 -18.52
N ALA A 238 -5.99 -23.49 -18.67
CA ALA A 238 -7.20 -22.91 -19.24
C ALA A 238 -7.76 -21.79 -18.38
N ALA A 239 -7.85 -21.99 -17.05
CA ALA A 239 -8.34 -20.98 -16.13
C ALA A 239 -7.52 -19.70 -16.18
N ILE A 240 -6.18 -19.81 -16.16
CA ILE A 240 -5.27 -18.66 -16.26
C ILE A 240 -5.44 -17.94 -17.60
N ARG A 241 -5.65 -18.67 -18.70
CA ARG A 241 -5.76 -18.09 -20.04
C ARG A 241 -7.11 -17.44 -20.29
N ASP A 242 -8.18 -18.13 -19.91
CA ASP A 242 -9.55 -17.86 -20.34
C ASP A 242 -10.37 -17.14 -19.25
N GLN A 243 -9.81 -16.96 -18.05
CA GLN A 243 -10.44 -16.35 -16.87
C GLN A 243 -11.68 -17.11 -16.36
N ASP A 244 -11.74 -18.42 -16.59
CA ASP A 244 -12.80 -19.31 -16.12
C ASP A 244 -12.22 -20.46 -15.28
N ALA A 245 -12.48 -20.42 -13.98
CA ALA A 245 -11.96 -21.37 -13.01
C ALA A 245 -12.88 -22.58 -12.75
N SER A 246 -14.06 -22.64 -13.38
CA SER A 246 -15.09 -23.63 -13.05
C SER A 246 -14.59 -25.07 -13.21
N ALA A 247 -13.96 -25.36 -14.36
CA ALA A 247 -13.40 -26.68 -14.65
C ALA A 247 -12.21 -27.06 -13.75
N LEU A 248 -11.50 -26.08 -13.18
CA LEU A 248 -10.40 -26.32 -12.27
C LEU A 248 -10.90 -26.77 -10.89
N ALA A 249 -11.98 -26.17 -10.38
CA ALA A 249 -12.57 -26.58 -9.11
C ALA A 249 -13.03 -28.04 -9.14
N ASP A 250 -13.73 -28.44 -10.21
CA ASP A 250 -14.17 -29.83 -10.41
C ASP A 250 -12.98 -30.78 -10.49
N ALA A 251 -11.96 -30.44 -11.29
CA ALA A 251 -10.76 -31.26 -11.43
C ALA A 251 -9.98 -31.43 -10.11
N LEU A 252 -9.96 -30.41 -9.24
CA LEU A 252 -9.34 -30.49 -7.91
C LEU A 252 -10.12 -31.44 -6.98
N ARG A 253 -11.46 -31.36 -6.97
CA ARG A 253 -12.29 -32.29 -6.19
C ARG A 253 -12.17 -33.73 -6.65
N ASP A 254 -12.22 -33.96 -7.96
CA ASP A 254 -12.07 -35.31 -8.53
C ASP A 254 -10.70 -35.93 -8.19
N ALA A 255 -9.70 -35.10 -7.94
CA ALA A 255 -8.37 -35.50 -7.49
C ALA A 255 -8.22 -35.58 -5.96
N GLY A 256 -9.30 -35.42 -5.19
CA GLY A 256 -9.32 -35.54 -3.72
C GLY A 256 -8.73 -34.34 -2.97
N TYR A 257 -8.70 -33.15 -3.60
CA TYR A 257 -8.09 -31.97 -2.97
C TYR A 257 -8.89 -31.46 -1.74
N ASP A 258 -10.18 -31.78 -1.64
CA ASP A 258 -11.06 -31.43 -0.52
C ASP A 258 -11.03 -32.44 0.65
N ASP A 259 -10.38 -33.59 0.47
CA ASP A 259 -10.30 -34.65 1.50
C ASP A 259 -9.35 -34.30 2.66
N ASP A 260 -8.45 -33.32 2.46
CA ASP A 260 -7.44 -32.96 3.44
C ASP A 260 -7.99 -31.95 4.47
N ALA A 261 -7.73 -32.19 5.76
CA ALA A 261 -8.25 -31.36 6.87
C ALA A 261 -7.62 -29.96 6.95
N TRP A 262 -6.82 -29.57 5.96
CA TRP A 262 -6.11 -28.31 5.95
C TRP A 262 -6.96 -27.20 5.32
N HIS A 263 -7.24 -26.17 6.13
CA HIS A 263 -8.12 -25.04 5.79
C HIS A 263 -7.76 -24.32 4.48
N GLY A 264 -6.49 -24.33 4.06
CA GLY A 264 -6.06 -23.70 2.81
C GLY A 264 -6.72 -24.29 1.56
N ASN A 265 -7.06 -25.58 1.55
CA ASN A 265 -7.74 -26.21 0.41
C ASN A 265 -9.17 -25.69 0.26
N ALA A 266 -9.90 -25.52 1.37
CA ALA A 266 -11.24 -24.96 1.39
C ALA A 266 -11.25 -23.50 0.89
N VAL A 267 -10.24 -22.71 1.27
CA VAL A 267 -10.07 -21.33 0.80
C VAL A 267 -9.85 -21.27 -0.70
N VAL A 268 -8.99 -22.15 -1.23
CA VAL A 268 -8.76 -22.29 -2.68
C VAL A 268 -10.04 -22.64 -3.41
N LEU A 269 -10.76 -23.70 -3.00
CA LEU A 269 -11.98 -24.13 -3.67
C LEU A 269 -13.06 -23.04 -3.65
N ARG A 270 -13.24 -22.37 -2.51
CA ARG A 270 -14.16 -21.23 -2.40
C ARG A 270 -13.81 -20.10 -3.38
N ALA A 271 -12.53 -19.75 -3.52
CA ALA A 271 -12.08 -18.70 -4.42
C ALA A 271 -12.25 -19.06 -5.91
N LEU A 272 -12.32 -20.35 -6.25
CA LEU A 272 -12.58 -20.81 -7.62
C LEU A 272 -14.08 -20.90 -7.92
N GLU A 273 -14.92 -21.21 -6.93
CA GLU A 273 -16.36 -21.51 -7.12
C GLU A 273 -17.29 -20.35 -6.83
N ALA A 274 -16.97 -19.60 -5.77
CA ALA A 274 -17.77 -18.48 -5.29
C ALA A 274 -16.86 -17.30 -4.89
N PRO A 275 -16.01 -16.82 -5.83
CA PRO A 275 -15.23 -15.62 -5.57
C PRO A 275 -16.16 -14.44 -5.33
N THR A 276 -15.80 -13.60 -4.37
CA THR A 276 -16.47 -12.30 -4.19
C THR A 276 -16.01 -11.28 -5.23
N GLU A 277 -14.77 -11.43 -5.71
CA GLU A 277 -14.14 -10.56 -6.69
C GLU A 277 -13.25 -11.41 -7.63
N PRO A 278 -13.14 -11.10 -8.93
CA PRO A 278 -12.30 -11.91 -9.85
C PRO A 278 -10.83 -11.99 -9.44
N VAL A 279 -10.32 -10.99 -8.70
CA VAL A 279 -8.95 -10.98 -8.18
C VAL A 279 -8.73 -12.04 -7.08
N GLU A 280 -9.79 -12.47 -6.37
CA GLU A 280 -9.76 -13.60 -5.43
C GLU A 280 -9.38 -14.90 -6.16
N THR A 281 -9.96 -15.13 -7.34
CA THR A 281 -9.59 -16.26 -8.21
C THR A 281 -8.17 -16.09 -8.74
N ALA A 282 -7.80 -14.90 -9.23
CA ALA A 282 -6.50 -14.66 -9.87
C ALA A 282 -5.31 -14.97 -8.95
N TRP A 283 -5.34 -14.53 -7.67
CA TRP A 283 -4.23 -14.82 -6.76
C TRP A 283 -4.14 -16.30 -6.41
N VAL A 284 -5.26 -17.02 -6.30
CA VAL A 284 -5.28 -18.46 -6.08
C VAL A 284 -4.64 -19.18 -7.26
N LEU A 285 -4.92 -18.75 -8.50
CA LEU A 285 -4.27 -19.31 -9.68
C LEU A 285 -2.75 -19.06 -9.68
N GLU A 286 -2.26 -17.94 -9.15
CA GLU A 286 -0.82 -17.72 -8.96
C GLU A 286 -0.21 -18.72 -7.98
N VAL A 287 -0.88 -18.96 -6.85
CA VAL A 287 -0.44 -19.96 -5.86
C VAL A 287 -0.43 -21.36 -6.46
N LEU A 288 -1.52 -21.76 -7.12
CA LEU A 288 -1.68 -23.08 -7.74
C LEU A 288 -0.78 -23.31 -8.97
N SER A 289 -0.30 -22.26 -9.64
CA SER A 289 0.63 -22.39 -10.75
C SER A 289 2.09 -22.18 -10.35
N GLY A 290 2.34 -21.54 -9.21
CA GLY A 290 3.68 -21.04 -8.85
C GLY A 290 4.11 -19.84 -9.69
N ALA A 291 3.16 -19.17 -10.35
CA ALA A 291 3.45 -17.94 -11.09
C ALA A 291 3.93 -16.83 -10.14
N PRO A 292 4.76 -15.88 -10.62
CA PRO A 292 5.16 -14.73 -9.81
C PRO A 292 3.94 -13.98 -9.28
N GLN A 293 4.03 -13.52 -8.04
CA GLN A 293 2.98 -12.74 -7.39
C GLN A 293 2.57 -11.53 -8.24
N GLY A 294 1.27 -11.38 -8.49
CA GLY A 294 0.69 -10.27 -9.26
C GLY A 294 0.71 -10.46 -10.78
N SER A 295 1.36 -11.51 -11.31
CA SER A 295 1.47 -11.72 -12.76
C SER A 295 0.16 -12.13 -13.42
N VAL A 296 -0.66 -12.98 -12.79
CA VAL A 296 -1.99 -13.35 -13.32
C VAL A 296 -2.96 -12.19 -13.13
N ILE A 297 -2.86 -11.48 -12.00
CA ILE A 297 -3.67 -10.28 -11.72
C ILE A 297 -3.42 -9.22 -12.79
N ALA A 298 -2.17 -8.80 -13.01
CA ALA A 298 -1.83 -7.80 -14.02
C ALA A 298 -2.30 -8.23 -15.43
N ARG A 299 -2.18 -9.52 -15.76
CA ARG A 299 -2.66 -10.05 -17.04
C ARG A 299 -4.18 -9.96 -17.18
N TRP A 300 -4.93 -10.29 -16.14
CA TRP A 300 -6.39 -10.35 -16.20
C TRP A 300 -7.05 -8.98 -16.23
N PHE A 301 -6.50 -8.04 -15.46
CA PHE A 301 -7.06 -6.71 -15.29
C PHE A 301 -6.46 -5.68 -16.27
N GLY A 302 -5.35 -6.03 -16.93
CA GLY A 302 -4.67 -5.17 -17.88
C GLY A 302 -3.95 -4.00 -17.20
N GLU A 303 -3.66 -2.97 -18.01
CA GLU A 303 -3.03 -1.76 -17.51
C GLU A 303 -3.96 -1.04 -16.53
N SER A 304 -3.47 -0.80 -15.32
CA SER A 304 -4.15 0.03 -14.34
C SER A 304 -4.36 1.44 -14.89
N PRO A 305 -5.41 2.19 -14.48
CA PRO A 305 -5.46 3.64 -14.69
C PRO A 305 -4.20 4.35 -14.18
N MET A 306 -3.46 3.70 -13.28
CA MET A 306 -2.22 4.18 -12.70
C MET A 306 -0.96 3.70 -13.44
N HIS A 307 -1.08 2.83 -14.45
CA HIS A 307 0.04 2.27 -15.22
C HIS A 307 0.92 3.36 -15.86
N HIS A 308 0.28 4.43 -16.32
CA HIS A 308 0.94 5.55 -16.97
C HIS A 308 1.34 6.68 -16.01
N LEU A 309 1.17 6.52 -14.70
CA LEU A 309 1.62 7.51 -13.70
C LEU A 309 3.14 7.63 -13.75
N ARG A 310 3.58 8.43 -14.70
CA ARG A 310 4.86 9.09 -14.70
C ARG A 310 4.65 10.38 -13.94
N MET A 311 5.68 10.86 -13.29
CA MET A 311 5.61 12.13 -12.59
C MET A 311 6.67 13.06 -13.13
N TRP A 312 6.39 14.34 -13.02
CA TRP A 312 7.37 15.39 -13.17
C TRP A 312 7.97 15.66 -11.81
N GLU A 313 9.28 15.51 -11.70
CA GLU A 313 10.06 16.05 -10.60
C GLU A 313 10.52 17.44 -11.02
N LEU A 314 9.91 18.46 -10.42
CA LEU A 314 10.12 19.85 -10.78
C LEU A 314 10.72 20.62 -9.61
N GLU A 315 11.30 21.77 -9.88
CA GLU A 315 11.81 22.70 -8.88
C GLU A 315 11.17 24.08 -9.11
N LEU A 316 10.32 24.51 -8.18
CA LEU A 316 9.76 25.84 -8.15
C LEU A 316 10.75 26.80 -7.47
N ARG A 317 11.31 27.71 -8.26
CA ARG A 317 12.24 28.75 -7.81
C ARG A 317 11.50 30.07 -7.67
N LEU A 318 11.59 30.67 -6.49
CA LEU A 318 10.96 31.94 -6.14
C LEU A 318 12.04 32.97 -5.76
N VAL A 319 12.09 34.08 -6.49
CA VAL A 319 12.98 35.22 -6.20
C VAL A 319 12.15 36.37 -5.64
N GLY A 320 12.64 37.03 -4.58
CA GLY A 320 11.89 38.11 -3.90
C GLY A 320 10.80 37.62 -2.95
N ALA A 321 10.78 36.32 -2.62
CA ALA A 321 9.71 35.69 -1.85
C ALA A 321 9.95 35.63 -0.33
N ARG A 322 10.92 36.38 0.20
CA ARG A 322 11.33 36.27 1.62
C ARG A 322 10.14 36.41 2.60
N GLU A 323 9.24 37.35 2.34
CA GLU A 323 8.08 37.62 3.20
C GLU A 323 6.84 36.79 2.84
N SER A 324 6.73 36.32 1.59
CA SER A 324 5.55 35.63 1.07
C SER A 324 5.67 34.10 1.03
N ARG A 325 6.89 33.54 1.10
CA ARG A 325 7.16 32.10 0.94
C ARG A 325 6.31 31.18 1.81
N ILE A 326 6.02 31.58 3.06
CA ILE A 326 5.18 30.78 3.98
C ILE A 326 3.74 30.73 3.48
N ARG A 327 3.19 31.86 3.00
CA ARG A 327 1.83 31.92 2.45
C ARG A 327 1.74 31.18 1.12
N ILE A 328 2.74 31.33 0.25
CA ILE A 328 2.82 30.58 -1.01
C ILE A 328 2.85 29.07 -0.73
N ARG A 329 3.75 28.60 0.14
CA ARG A 329 3.80 27.19 0.53
C ARG A 329 2.48 26.72 1.14
N THR A 330 1.88 27.49 2.04
CA THR A 330 0.59 27.15 2.65
C THR A 330 -0.52 27.06 1.60
N GLY A 331 -0.53 27.95 0.60
CA GLY A 331 -1.46 27.92 -0.53
C GLY A 331 -1.26 26.68 -1.39
N LEU A 332 -0.01 26.35 -1.74
CA LEU A 332 0.32 25.16 -2.52
C LEU A 332 0.00 23.86 -1.78
N ASN A 333 0.23 23.80 -0.47
CA ASN A 333 -0.10 22.63 0.35
C ASN A 333 -1.58 22.26 0.28
N LYS A 334 -2.49 23.20 -0.01
CA LYS A 334 -3.92 22.90 -0.22
C LYS A 334 -4.15 21.99 -1.43
N PHE A 335 -3.26 22.02 -2.42
CA PHE A 335 -3.34 21.20 -3.63
C PHE A 335 -2.66 19.82 -3.48
N MET A 336 -1.93 19.59 -2.39
CA MET A 336 -1.41 18.26 -2.05
C MET A 336 -2.56 17.27 -1.86
N TYR A 337 -3.64 17.73 -1.23
CA TYR A 337 -4.80 16.89 -0.92
C TYR A 337 -5.69 16.61 -2.13
N SER A 338 -5.67 17.48 -3.13
CA SER A 338 -6.30 17.20 -4.42
C SER A 338 -5.43 16.30 -5.31
N GLY A 339 -4.22 15.91 -4.88
CA GLY A 339 -3.31 15.10 -5.70
C GLY A 339 -2.80 15.82 -6.96
N VAL A 340 -3.04 17.13 -7.08
CA VAL A 340 -2.64 17.92 -8.24
C VAL A 340 -1.13 18.15 -8.24
N LEU A 341 -0.55 18.46 -7.07
CA LEU A 341 0.89 18.62 -6.90
C LEU A 341 1.32 18.37 -5.45
N PHE A 342 2.55 17.90 -5.29
CA PHE A 342 3.24 17.83 -4.00
C PHE A 342 4.27 18.95 -3.89
N VAL A 343 4.44 19.53 -2.70
CA VAL A 343 5.50 20.51 -2.44
C VAL A 343 6.41 20.03 -1.33
N GLY A 344 7.69 19.88 -1.66
CA GLY A 344 8.75 19.53 -0.73
C GLY A 344 9.09 20.65 0.28
N PRO A 345 10.08 20.40 1.16
CA PRO A 345 10.67 21.44 1.97
C PRO A 345 11.18 22.63 1.13
N MET A 346 11.25 23.80 1.76
CA MET A 346 11.86 24.99 1.15
C MET A 346 13.37 24.98 1.41
N HIS A 347 14.15 25.26 0.38
CA HIS A 347 15.60 25.37 0.43
C HIS A 347 16.04 26.77 0.00
N ALA A 348 17.17 27.23 0.52
CA ALA A 348 17.77 28.48 0.06
C ALA A 348 18.55 28.21 -1.24
N GLY A 349 18.19 28.89 -2.32
CA GLY A 349 18.92 28.82 -3.61
C GLY A 349 20.01 29.90 -3.75
N GLY A 350 19.83 31.02 -3.03
CA GLY A 350 20.67 32.21 -3.07
C GLY A 350 20.21 33.26 -2.04
N GLU A 351 20.79 34.46 -2.05
CA GLU A 351 20.53 35.51 -1.03
C GLU A 351 19.05 35.94 -0.95
N ASP A 352 18.31 35.83 -2.07
CA ASP A 352 16.88 36.17 -2.17
C ASP A 352 16.08 35.12 -2.97
N GLU A 353 16.60 33.90 -3.06
CA GLU A 353 15.97 32.81 -3.80
C GLU A 353 15.56 31.68 -2.85
N VAL A 354 14.31 31.26 -2.95
CA VAL A 354 13.76 30.07 -2.30
C VAL A 354 13.44 29.04 -3.36
N ARG A 355 13.89 27.81 -3.15
CA ARG A 355 13.60 26.66 -4.02
C ARG A 355 12.70 25.68 -3.30
N MET A 356 11.78 25.09 -4.04
CA MET A 356 10.87 24.07 -3.54
C MET A 356 10.75 22.96 -4.57
N PRO A 357 11.07 21.71 -4.22
CA PRO A 357 10.71 20.57 -5.05
C PRO A 357 9.19 20.54 -5.21
N VAL A 358 8.73 20.34 -6.44
CA VAL A 358 7.33 20.18 -6.78
C VAL A 358 7.19 18.89 -7.58
N VAL A 359 6.30 18.01 -7.15
CA VAL A 359 6.06 16.75 -7.87
C VAL A 359 4.66 16.74 -8.41
N VAL A 360 4.51 16.37 -9.68
CA VAL A 360 3.24 16.46 -10.40
C VAL A 360 3.00 15.18 -11.18
N GLY A 361 1.79 14.61 -11.11
CA GLY A 361 1.38 13.53 -12.02
C GLY A 361 1.51 13.99 -13.48
N ARG A 362 2.05 13.16 -14.37
CA ARG A 362 2.42 13.59 -15.74
C ARG A 362 1.26 14.25 -16.48
N ASP A 363 0.09 13.68 -16.33
CA ASP A 363 -1.14 14.11 -17.00
C ASP A 363 -1.78 15.32 -16.30
N ASP A 364 -1.35 15.64 -15.08
CA ASP A 364 -1.82 16.77 -14.26
C ASP A 364 -0.94 18.01 -14.36
N LEU A 365 0.12 18.00 -15.19
CA LEU A 365 1.01 19.17 -15.34
C LEU A 365 0.24 20.48 -15.64
N PRO A 366 -0.75 20.51 -16.55
CA PRO A 366 -1.54 21.74 -16.76
C PRO A 366 -2.31 22.19 -15.52
N ALA A 367 -2.90 21.25 -14.76
CA ALA A 367 -3.63 21.55 -13.53
C ALA A 367 -2.70 22.07 -12.43
N ALA A 368 -1.51 21.48 -12.29
CA ALA A 368 -0.50 21.94 -11.34
C ALA A 368 0.03 23.33 -11.70
N LEU A 369 0.31 23.60 -12.97
CA LEU A 369 0.70 24.94 -13.44
C LEU A 369 -0.38 25.97 -13.12
N ALA A 370 -1.66 25.63 -13.34
CA ALA A 370 -2.78 26.50 -13.00
C ALA A 370 -2.85 26.78 -11.49
N ALA A 371 -2.71 25.75 -10.65
CA ALA A 371 -2.70 25.88 -9.20
C ALA A 371 -1.53 26.75 -8.69
N ILE A 372 -0.31 26.54 -9.23
CA ILE A 372 0.86 27.36 -8.89
C ILE A 372 0.62 28.82 -9.24
N ARG A 373 0.09 29.10 -10.44
CA ARG A 373 -0.24 30.47 -10.88
C ARG A 373 -1.29 31.11 -9.98
N GLU A 374 -2.32 30.38 -9.60
CA GLU A 374 -3.38 30.88 -8.71
C GLU A 374 -2.78 31.31 -7.36
N VAL A 375 -1.95 30.47 -6.74
CA VAL A 375 -1.31 30.78 -5.46
C VAL A 375 -0.35 31.97 -5.59
N LEU A 376 0.44 32.03 -6.66
CA LEU A 376 1.33 33.15 -6.93
C LEU A 376 0.58 34.45 -7.17
N ALA A 377 -0.59 34.43 -7.82
CA ALA A 377 -1.43 35.61 -7.99
C ALA A 377 -1.97 36.14 -6.65
N GLN A 378 -2.30 35.24 -5.71
CA GLN A 378 -2.84 35.61 -4.40
C GLN A 378 -1.75 36.08 -3.41
N HIS A 379 -0.53 35.55 -3.52
CA HIS A 379 0.50 35.70 -2.48
C HIS A 379 1.87 36.16 -2.98
N GLY A 380 2.07 36.28 -4.28
CA GLY A 380 3.37 36.51 -4.94
C GLY A 380 3.59 37.94 -5.44
N GLN A 381 2.98 38.97 -4.84
CA GLN A 381 3.26 40.35 -5.26
C GLN A 381 4.76 40.65 -5.08
N GLY A 382 5.44 41.04 -6.18
CA GLY A 382 6.88 41.28 -6.20
C GLY A 382 7.75 40.02 -6.28
N VAL A 383 7.15 38.83 -6.42
CA VAL A 383 7.86 37.56 -6.57
C VAL A 383 8.03 37.22 -8.04
N THR A 384 9.24 36.85 -8.45
CA THR A 384 9.49 36.19 -9.73
C THR A 384 9.53 34.69 -9.50
N ALA A 385 8.71 33.93 -10.23
CA ALA A 385 8.64 32.47 -10.11
C ALA A 385 9.02 31.80 -11.43
N SER A 386 9.76 30.70 -11.34
CA SER A 386 10.08 29.82 -12.47
C SER A 386 9.99 28.35 -12.01
N LEU A 387 9.58 27.47 -12.91
CA LEU A 387 9.44 26.03 -12.63
C LEU A 387 10.43 25.28 -13.51
N TRP A 388 11.23 24.38 -12.93
CA TRP A 388 12.35 23.75 -13.64
C TRP A 388 12.21 22.24 -13.64
N ASN A 389 12.57 21.59 -14.73
CA ASN A 389 12.77 20.15 -14.83
C ASN A 389 14.25 19.89 -15.09
N GLY A 390 15.04 19.75 -14.02
CA GLY A 390 16.50 19.74 -14.11
C GLY A 390 17.05 21.05 -14.66
N GLU A 391 17.56 21.02 -15.89
CA GLU A 391 18.14 22.20 -16.57
C GLU A 391 17.13 22.96 -17.45
N GLU A 392 15.93 22.42 -17.67
CA GLU A 392 14.93 23.01 -18.54
C GLU A 392 13.91 23.84 -17.74
N GLU A 393 13.75 25.12 -18.09
CA GLU A 393 12.70 25.96 -17.51
C GLU A 393 11.35 25.71 -18.20
N ILE A 394 10.35 25.32 -17.40
CA ILE A 394 8.95 25.22 -17.80
C ILE A 394 8.28 26.57 -17.53
N SER A 395 7.82 27.21 -18.60
CA SER A 395 7.22 28.54 -18.50
C SER A 395 5.97 28.55 -17.59
N LEU A 396 6.00 29.40 -16.57
CA LEU A 396 4.83 29.76 -15.77
C LEU A 396 4.00 30.88 -16.41
N SER A 397 4.41 31.45 -17.55
CA SER A 397 3.62 32.47 -18.26
C SER A 397 2.43 31.85 -19.01
N SER A 398 1.34 32.60 -19.12
CA SER A 398 0.04 32.15 -19.65
C SER A 398 -0.02 31.94 -21.17
N GLU A 399 1.11 31.78 -21.85
CA GLU A 399 1.11 31.60 -23.31
C GLU A 399 1.00 30.11 -23.69
N ARG A 400 -0.22 29.69 -24.01
CA ARG A 400 -0.50 28.67 -25.03
C ARG A 400 -1.66 29.13 -25.91
#